data_AF-A0A2V2GDL7-F1
#
_entry.id   AF-A0A2V2GDL7-F1
#
_cell.length_a   1.000
_cell.length_b   1.000
_cell.length_c   1.000
_cell.angle_alpha   90.00
_cell.angle_beta   90.00
_cell.angle_gamma   90.00
#
_symmetry.space_group_name_H-M   'P 1'
#
loop_
_entity.id
_entity.type
_entity.pdbx_description
1 polymer ?
#
loop_
_entity_poly.entity_id
_entity_poly.type
_entity_poly.pdbx_seq_one_letter_code
_entity_poly.pdbx_strand_id
1 'polypeptide(L)'
;MQTVYPKRKEENNMKRFYAVLAAIVVAFCFTACKEPDPPQADGFLLEGYSIVYDAENDLMYNAAKRLQTAIKGAYNATAMLKPDTQGAAGKEIVLGDTDRGALSEGLLLRDFKVDVSKNGGIAIGGGQPAAVSDGVDDFIEKFLGTAHAFTESDSYVFRYDYAFRSISINGEDILDYTVVYSEASAAGGKIAADLSEKIADKMGVLLDMRDVAQSDGGKEIRIGVGDETGNPVFSDYDYALYADGDDLVLNATEKALAATDAGEQLLALFDGDAADGVLNVSVSTEFTVREGAKYSMEFVSARRSAVVREGVNLYEFHYKNKSGKPVIVYAAEIKADSGCTFAAGTVNDGYEIGNNLSQSVLGMAKSAQANGKNVVCAVNSGFFAISGDQHQEGVIVKDGKVLYQGSGVYAREWWGLTKSGEIVFGEYYDLYVNGNPKEGFRDDLMQATAGNHLLWKDGEKVKIEDPDTALLNANPRSCFLTRENGDAVIFVADGRYSGSAGLTMEETQEIAMRMGAYNALNLDGGGSSTLVMPTGASNALQVVNKPLGNAGVEANLRKVADSILVLVK
;
A
#
# COMPACT_ATOMS: atom_id res chain seq x y z
N MET A 1 -11.93 62.48 -57.64
CA MET A 1 -12.77 62.89 -58.78
C MET A 1 -13.09 61.64 -59.58
N GLN A 2 -14.33 61.16 -59.45
CA GLN A 2 -15.38 61.26 -60.47
C GLN A 2 -15.27 60.11 -61.50
N THR A 3 -16.09 59.06 -61.37
CA THR A 3 -17.41 58.86 -62.04
C THR A 3 -17.25 58.64 -63.56
N VAL A 4 -17.87 57.69 -64.27
CA VAL A 4 -19.10 56.90 -64.01
C VAL A 4 -19.23 55.76 -65.06
N TYR A 5 -19.94 54.70 -64.64
CA TYR A 5 -20.70 53.61 -65.31
C TYR A 5 -21.42 53.93 -66.66
N PRO A 6 -22.09 52.99 -67.39
CA PRO A 6 -22.78 51.78 -66.89
C PRO A 6 -22.84 50.50 -67.78
N LYS A 7 -23.32 49.40 -67.19
CA LYS A 7 -24.19 48.38 -67.82
C LYS A 7 -24.89 47.53 -66.73
N ARG A 8 -26.21 47.73 -66.49
CA ARG A 8 -27.06 46.82 -65.68
C ARG A 8 -28.57 47.14 -65.77
N LYS A 9 -29.37 46.08 -65.55
CA LYS A 9 -30.79 45.99 -65.09
C LYS A 9 -31.89 45.94 -66.16
N GLU A 10 -32.31 44.71 -66.54
CA GLU A 10 -33.71 44.45 -66.92
C GLU A 10 -34.22 42.99 -66.67
N GLU A 11 -33.36 42.00 -66.38
CA GLU A 11 -33.82 40.62 -66.08
C GLU A 11 -34.28 40.34 -64.63
N ASN A 12 -34.29 41.34 -63.73
CA ASN A 12 -34.47 41.11 -62.29
C ASN A 12 -35.91 41.22 -61.74
N ASN A 13 -36.92 41.45 -62.60
CA ASN A 13 -38.31 41.62 -62.15
C ASN A 13 -39.23 40.41 -62.41
N MET A 14 -38.89 39.45 -63.28
CA MET A 14 -39.71 38.23 -63.46
C MET A 14 -39.37 37.08 -62.49
N LYS A 15 -38.12 36.94 -62.02
CA LYS A 15 -37.74 35.88 -61.06
C LYS A 15 -38.23 36.15 -59.63
N ARG A 16 -38.57 37.40 -59.31
CA ARG A 16 -39.14 37.77 -57.99
C ARG A 16 -40.63 37.46 -57.85
N PHE A 17 -41.37 37.27 -58.96
CA PHE A 17 -42.79 36.91 -58.92
C PHE A 17 -43.02 35.40 -58.68
N TYR A 18 -42.13 34.54 -59.16
CA TYR A 18 -42.19 33.09 -58.90
C TYR A 18 -41.69 32.67 -57.51
N ALA A 19 -40.75 33.42 -56.93
CA ALA A 19 -40.22 33.11 -55.58
C ALA A 19 -41.21 33.43 -54.44
N VAL A 20 -42.18 34.32 -54.65
CA VAL A 20 -43.21 34.66 -53.64
C VAL A 20 -44.45 33.75 -53.75
N LEU A 21 -44.76 33.21 -54.94
CA LEU A 21 -45.89 32.31 -55.14
C LEU A 21 -45.64 30.88 -54.60
N ALA A 22 -44.38 30.43 -54.55
CA ALA A 22 -44.00 29.14 -53.95
C ALA A 22 -44.02 29.15 -52.40
N ALA A 23 -44.00 30.33 -51.78
CA ALA A 23 -43.95 30.49 -50.32
C ALA A 23 -45.34 30.57 -49.65
N ILE A 24 -46.43 30.77 -50.39
CA ILE A 24 -47.79 30.92 -49.82
C ILE A 24 -48.68 29.68 -50.04
N VAL A 25 -48.34 28.78 -50.97
CA VAL A 25 -49.18 27.60 -51.29
C VAL A 25 -48.86 26.36 -50.46
N VAL A 26 -47.77 26.34 -49.68
CA VAL A 26 -47.49 25.22 -48.73
C VAL A 26 -48.12 25.47 -47.35
N ALA A 27 -48.90 26.55 -47.19
CA ALA A 27 -49.50 26.94 -45.92
C ALA A 27 -50.86 26.29 -45.59
N PHE A 28 -51.58 25.65 -46.51
CA PHE A 28 -52.87 25.02 -46.15
C PHE A 28 -53.19 23.80 -47.02
N CYS A 29 -53.43 22.67 -46.34
CA CYS A 29 -53.99 21.38 -46.78
C CYS A 29 -52.98 20.22 -46.86
N PHE A 30 -52.57 19.73 -45.70
CA PHE A 30 -52.77 18.31 -45.34
C PHE A 30 -52.84 18.20 -43.82
N THR A 31 -54.03 18.39 -43.27
CA THR A 31 -54.43 17.77 -42.01
C THR A 31 -54.61 16.28 -42.28
N ALA A 32 -53.58 15.51 -41.99
CA ALA A 32 -53.66 14.07 -41.80
C ALA A 32 -52.69 13.71 -40.66
N CYS A 33 -53.28 13.36 -39.51
CA CYS A 33 -52.70 12.72 -38.34
C CYS A 33 -51.19 12.92 -38.14
N LYS A 34 -50.82 13.97 -37.38
CA LYS A 34 -49.63 13.84 -36.54
C LYS A 34 -49.95 12.68 -35.60
N GLU A 35 -49.28 11.54 -35.76
CA GLU A 35 -49.15 10.60 -34.65
C GLU A 35 -48.74 11.44 -33.42
N PRO A 36 -49.28 11.17 -32.21
CA PRO A 36 -48.77 11.84 -31.03
C PRO A 36 -47.25 11.68 -31.08
N ASP A 37 -46.51 12.78 -30.85
CA ASP A 37 -45.07 12.68 -30.66
C ASP A 37 -44.86 11.50 -29.69
N PRO A 38 -44.05 10.48 -30.06
CA PRO A 38 -43.89 9.29 -29.23
C PRO A 38 -43.58 9.80 -27.83
N PRO A 39 -44.20 9.23 -26.77
CA PRO A 39 -44.04 9.75 -25.42
C PRO A 39 -42.55 9.99 -25.20
N GLN A 40 -42.21 11.25 -24.98
CA GLN A 40 -40.84 11.68 -24.73
C GLN A 40 -40.38 10.75 -23.62
N ALA A 41 -39.36 9.93 -23.89
CA ALA A 41 -38.81 9.06 -22.85
C ALA A 41 -38.58 9.96 -21.64
N ASP A 42 -39.15 9.61 -20.49
CA ASP A 42 -39.00 10.39 -19.27
C ASP A 42 -37.50 10.38 -18.91
N GLY A 43 -36.74 11.36 -19.42
CA GLY A 43 -35.30 11.49 -19.20
C GLY A 43 -34.46 11.97 -20.38
N PHE A 44 -33.21 12.33 -20.10
CA PHE A 44 -32.23 12.85 -21.03
C PHE A 44 -31.29 11.74 -21.52
N LEU A 45 -31.17 11.59 -22.84
CA LEU A 45 -30.18 10.71 -23.47
C LEU A 45 -28.86 11.48 -23.67
N LEU A 46 -27.73 10.81 -23.44
CA LEU A 46 -26.40 11.44 -23.52
C LEU A 46 -25.91 11.72 -24.95
N GLU A 47 -26.76 11.55 -25.96
CA GLU A 47 -26.45 11.90 -27.34
C GLU A 47 -26.20 13.42 -27.50
N GLY A 48 -24.98 13.76 -27.93
CA GLY A 48 -24.55 15.15 -28.14
C GLY A 48 -24.13 15.88 -26.86
N TYR A 49 -23.94 15.16 -25.75
CA TYR A 49 -23.35 15.74 -24.55
C TYR A 49 -21.87 16.08 -24.73
N SER A 50 -21.40 17.08 -23.99
CA SER A 50 -19.97 17.34 -23.79
C SER A 50 -19.56 16.91 -22.39
N ILE A 51 -18.35 16.36 -22.23
CA ILE A 51 -17.75 16.11 -20.92
C ILE A 51 -16.80 17.26 -20.63
N VAL A 52 -17.07 17.98 -19.56
CA VAL A 52 -16.27 19.12 -19.09
C VAL A 52 -15.46 18.69 -17.89
N TYR A 53 -14.17 19.03 -17.90
CA TYR A 53 -13.21 18.61 -16.89
C TYR A 53 -12.10 19.66 -16.76
N ASP A 54 -11.41 19.65 -15.63
CA ASP A 54 -10.18 20.41 -15.43
C ASP A 54 -9.04 19.80 -16.29
N ALA A 55 -8.58 20.56 -17.27
CA ALA A 55 -7.55 20.10 -18.21
C ALA A 55 -6.13 20.13 -17.64
N GLU A 56 -5.92 20.79 -16.49
CA GLU A 56 -4.65 20.77 -15.77
C GLU A 56 -4.51 19.53 -14.87
N ASN A 57 -5.59 18.76 -14.71
CA ASN A 57 -5.63 17.56 -13.88
C ASN A 57 -5.66 16.27 -14.72
N ASP A 58 -4.53 15.55 -14.76
CA ASP A 58 -4.40 14.29 -15.52
C ASP A 58 -5.41 13.22 -15.09
N LEU A 59 -5.78 13.15 -13.80
CA LEU A 59 -6.81 12.21 -13.33
C LEU A 59 -8.17 12.56 -13.95
N MET A 60 -8.52 13.83 -14.02
CA MET A 60 -9.77 14.30 -14.61
C MET A 60 -9.81 14.07 -16.12
N TYR A 61 -8.70 14.32 -16.81
CA TYR A 61 -8.57 13.97 -18.23
C TYR A 61 -8.79 12.46 -18.46
N ASN A 62 -8.12 11.61 -17.68
CA ASN A 62 -8.25 10.16 -17.81
C ASN A 62 -9.67 9.67 -17.50
N ALA A 63 -10.31 10.19 -16.46
CA ALA A 63 -11.71 9.89 -16.14
C ALA A 63 -12.65 10.31 -17.28
N ALA A 64 -12.48 11.51 -17.82
CA ALA A 64 -13.25 12.00 -18.97
C ALA A 64 -13.10 11.09 -20.20
N LYS A 65 -11.90 10.56 -20.46
CA LYS A 65 -11.64 9.62 -21.57
C LYS A 65 -12.35 8.27 -21.36
N ARG A 66 -12.37 7.74 -20.13
CA ARG A 66 -13.11 6.51 -19.81
C ARG A 66 -14.61 6.72 -20.03
N LEU A 67 -15.15 7.82 -19.51
CA LEU A 67 -16.56 8.18 -19.69
C LEU A 67 -16.94 8.39 -21.17
N GLN A 68 -16.11 9.09 -21.95
CA GLN A 68 -16.31 9.25 -23.39
C GLN A 68 -16.41 7.90 -24.10
N THR A 69 -15.56 6.94 -23.72
CA THR A 69 -15.54 5.59 -24.30
C THR A 69 -16.80 4.82 -23.94
N ALA A 70 -17.23 4.89 -22.68
CA ALA A 70 -18.47 4.26 -22.21
C ALA A 70 -19.72 4.82 -22.91
N ILE A 71 -19.83 6.14 -23.04
CA ILE A 71 -20.95 6.79 -23.76
C ILE A 71 -20.98 6.34 -25.23
N LYS A 72 -19.82 6.24 -25.88
CA LYS A 72 -19.74 5.72 -27.25
C LYS A 72 -20.23 4.28 -27.36
N GLY A 73 -19.91 3.44 -26.38
CA GLY A 73 -20.42 2.07 -26.31
C GLY A 73 -21.94 2.01 -26.14
N ALA A 74 -22.49 2.76 -25.18
CA ALA A 74 -23.90 2.69 -24.81
C ALA A 74 -24.86 3.36 -25.82
N TYR A 75 -24.49 4.51 -26.37
CA TYR A 75 -25.37 5.34 -27.23
C TYR A 75 -24.94 5.38 -28.69
N ASN A 76 -23.83 4.74 -29.06
CA ASN A 76 -23.22 4.87 -30.39
C ASN A 76 -22.96 6.36 -30.79
N ALA A 77 -22.73 7.21 -29.79
CA ALA A 77 -22.51 8.64 -29.93
C ALA A 77 -21.21 9.06 -29.24
N THR A 78 -20.43 9.96 -29.83
CA THR A 78 -19.17 10.42 -29.23
C THR A 78 -19.38 11.76 -28.52
N ALA A 79 -19.29 11.75 -27.19
CA ALA A 79 -19.29 12.98 -26.40
C ALA A 79 -18.02 13.81 -26.66
N MET A 80 -18.15 15.13 -26.74
CA MET A 80 -17.00 16.03 -26.92
C MET A 80 -16.31 16.28 -25.59
N LEU A 81 -14.98 16.15 -25.54
CA LEU A 81 -14.21 16.58 -24.39
C LEU A 81 -13.97 18.09 -24.47
N LYS A 82 -14.28 18.81 -23.38
CA LYS A 82 -14.07 20.25 -23.29
C LYS A 82 -13.31 20.59 -22.00
N PRO A 83 -12.26 21.43 -22.07
CA PRO A 83 -11.73 22.06 -20.87
C PRO A 83 -12.78 22.98 -20.27
N ASP A 84 -12.70 23.22 -18.96
CA ASP A 84 -13.64 24.04 -18.17
C ASP A 84 -13.65 25.56 -18.49
N THR A 85 -13.23 25.94 -19.71
CA THR A 85 -13.32 27.30 -20.25
C THR A 85 -14.46 27.47 -21.26
N GLN A 86 -15.23 26.41 -21.58
CA GLN A 86 -16.22 26.42 -22.67
C GLN A 86 -17.52 25.65 -22.33
N GLY A 87 -18.36 26.21 -21.44
CA GLY A 87 -19.64 25.60 -21.05
C GLY A 87 -20.88 26.11 -21.81
N ALA A 88 -21.85 25.24 -22.11
CA ALA A 88 -23.21 25.55 -22.53
C ALA A 88 -24.24 24.77 -21.67
N ALA A 89 -25.22 25.46 -21.09
CA ALA A 89 -26.17 24.87 -20.15
C ALA A 89 -27.00 23.70 -20.76
N GLY A 90 -27.15 22.60 -20.01
CA GLY A 90 -28.14 21.53 -20.23
C GLY A 90 -27.69 20.28 -21.00
N LYS A 91 -26.54 20.29 -21.68
CA LYS A 91 -25.99 19.10 -22.37
C LYS A 91 -24.53 18.85 -22.03
N GLU A 92 -24.23 18.87 -20.74
CA GLU A 92 -22.87 18.72 -20.23
C GLU A 92 -22.84 17.72 -19.08
N ILE A 93 -21.75 16.94 -19.03
CA ILE A 93 -21.34 16.18 -17.87
C ILE A 93 -20.11 16.87 -17.30
N VAL A 94 -20.19 17.39 -16.08
CA VAL A 94 -19.11 18.11 -15.41
C VAL A 94 -18.42 17.19 -14.42
N LEU A 95 -17.09 17.09 -14.49
CA LEU A 95 -16.28 16.24 -13.63
C LEU A 95 -15.44 17.09 -12.67
N GLY A 96 -15.66 16.91 -11.38
CA GLY A 96 -14.91 17.57 -10.31
C GLY A 96 -15.24 19.05 -10.17
N ASP A 97 -14.52 19.72 -9.28
CA ASP A 97 -14.63 21.16 -9.12
C ASP A 97 -14.26 21.87 -10.42
N THR A 98 -14.98 22.95 -10.68
CA THR A 98 -14.83 23.78 -11.87
C THR A 98 -14.79 25.24 -11.46
N ASP A 99 -14.28 26.11 -12.32
CA ASP A 99 -14.36 27.57 -12.17
C ASP A 99 -15.81 28.06 -12.02
N ARG A 100 -16.79 27.21 -12.37
CA ARG A 100 -18.23 27.47 -12.32
C ARG A 100 -18.90 27.02 -11.02
N GLY A 101 -18.22 26.25 -10.16
CA GLY A 101 -18.76 25.81 -8.87
C GLY A 101 -18.00 24.64 -8.23
N ALA A 102 -18.13 24.55 -6.91
CA ALA A 102 -17.56 23.47 -6.09
C ALA A 102 -18.55 22.29 -6.01
N LEU A 103 -18.22 21.20 -6.72
CA LEU A 103 -18.92 19.93 -6.61
C LEU A 103 -18.42 19.09 -5.43
N SER A 104 -17.28 19.44 -4.84
CA SER A 104 -16.69 18.85 -3.64
C SER A 104 -17.41 19.24 -2.33
N GLU A 105 -18.26 20.28 -2.34
CA GLU A 105 -18.87 20.82 -1.13
C GLU A 105 -19.67 19.73 -0.35
N GLY A 106 -19.33 19.57 0.93
CA GLY A 106 -19.96 18.61 1.84
C GLY A 106 -19.54 17.14 1.67
N LEU A 107 -18.46 16.87 0.92
CA LEU A 107 -17.92 15.54 0.68
C LEU A 107 -16.58 15.34 1.42
N LEU A 108 -16.43 14.18 2.06
CA LEU A 108 -15.15 13.73 2.59
C LEU A 108 -14.25 13.23 1.45
N LEU A 109 -12.96 13.07 1.70
CA LEU A 109 -11.93 12.83 0.68
C LEU A 109 -12.24 11.69 -0.31
N ARG A 110 -12.92 10.62 0.11
CA ARG A 110 -13.29 9.44 -0.69
C ARG A 110 -14.79 9.41 -1.04
N ASP A 111 -15.56 10.38 -0.56
CA ASP A 111 -16.96 10.53 -0.94
C ASP A 111 -17.05 11.10 -2.36
N PHE A 112 -18.07 10.66 -3.08
CA PHE A 112 -18.43 11.24 -4.38
C PHE A 112 -19.93 11.35 -4.53
N LYS A 113 -20.38 12.21 -5.44
CA LYS A 113 -21.79 12.37 -5.76
C LYS A 113 -22.00 12.52 -7.26
N VAL A 114 -23.13 12.05 -7.71
CA VAL A 114 -23.66 12.30 -9.05
C VAL A 114 -24.94 13.10 -8.88
N ASP A 115 -25.03 14.24 -9.57
CA ASP A 115 -26.23 15.07 -9.60
C ASP A 115 -26.71 15.27 -11.03
N VAL A 116 -27.96 14.89 -11.29
CA VAL A 116 -28.66 15.08 -12.56
C VAL A 116 -29.68 16.20 -12.38
N SER A 117 -29.44 17.31 -13.05
CA SER A 117 -30.27 18.51 -12.93
C SER A 117 -31.50 18.48 -13.84
N LYS A 118 -32.50 19.30 -13.51
CA LYS A 118 -33.76 19.48 -14.28
C LYS A 118 -33.58 19.80 -15.76
N ASN A 119 -32.46 20.41 -16.13
CA ASN A 119 -32.19 20.78 -17.52
C ASN A 119 -31.35 19.74 -18.28
N GLY A 120 -31.05 18.61 -17.64
CA GLY A 120 -30.28 17.50 -18.21
C GLY A 120 -28.79 17.59 -17.96
N GLY A 121 -28.26 18.63 -17.31
CA GLY A 121 -26.86 18.67 -16.92
C GLY A 121 -26.55 17.62 -15.86
N ILE A 122 -25.41 16.94 -15.99
CA ILE A 122 -24.92 15.94 -15.01
C ILE A 122 -23.64 16.47 -14.39
N ALA A 123 -23.50 16.33 -13.08
CA ALA A 123 -22.32 16.74 -12.32
C ALA A 123 -21.82 15.55 -11.49
N ILE A 124 -20.55 15.19 -11.64
CA ILE A 124 -19.89 14.15 -10.85
C ILE A 124 -18.83 14.83 -9.98
N GLY A 125 -19.14 14.99 -8.70
CA GLY A 125 -18.29 15.62 -7.70
C GLY A 125 -17.65 14.62 -6.75
N GLY A 126 -16.56 15.01 -6.10
CA GLY A 126 -15.86 14.19 -5.12
C GLY A 126 -15.09 15.06 -4.14
N GLY A 127 -14.85 14.57 -2.93
CA GLY A 127 -14.07 15.32 -1.94
C GLY A 127 -12.61 15.56 -2.36
N GLN A 128 -12.11 14.78 -3.33
CA GLN A 128 -10.85 15.03 -4.02
C GLN A 128 -10.89 14.46 -5.45
N PRO A 129 -9.92 14.79 -6.33
CA PRO A 129 -9.88 14.31 -7.71
C PRO A 129 -9.93 12.78 -7.86
N ALA A 130 -9.29 12.03 -6.95
CA ALA A 130 -9.37 10.56 -6.96
C ALA A 130 -10.81 10.06 -6.75
N ALA A 131 -11.58 10.64 -5.82
CA ALA A 131 -12.97 10.26 -5.59
C ALA A 131 -13.88 10.61 -6.77
N VAL A 132 -13.60 11.71 -7.48
CA VAL A 132 -14.30 12.04 -8.74
C VAL A 132 -14.03 10.96 -9.79
N SER A 133 -12.78 10.51 -9.91
CA SER A 133 -12.40 9.43 -10.83
C SER A 133 -13.14 8.12 -10.49
N ASP A 134 -13.22 7.76 -9.22
CA ASP A 134 -13.98 6.59 -8.75
C ASP A 134 -15.48 6.76 -9.01
N GLY A 135 -16.03 7.95 -8.80
CA GLY A 135 -17.42 8.27 -9.10
C GLY A 135 -17.78 8.19 -10.59
N VAL A 136 -16.82 8.49 -11.48
CA VAL A 136 -16.98 8.25 -12.92
C VAL A 136 -17.05 6.76 -13.22
N ASP A 137 -16.19 5.95 -12.62
CA ASP A 137 -16.17 4.51 -12.85
C ASP A 137 -17.45 3.84 -12.31
N ASP A 138 -17.93 4.25 -11.12
CA ASP A 138 -19.22 3.81 -10.57
C ASP A 138 -20.40 4.25 -11.45
N PHE A 139 -20.42 5.50 -11.94
CA PHE A 139 -21.45 5.98 -12.86
C PHE A 139 -21.49 5.16 -14.16
N ILE A 140 -20.33 4.82 -14.72
CA ILE A 140 -20.21 3.99 -15.91
C ILE A 140 -20.79 2.60 -15.65
N GLU A 141 -20.38 1.96 -14.56
CA GLU A 141 -20.84 0.62 -14.19
C GLU A 141 -22.36 0.58 -13.99
N LYS A 142 -22.88 1.60 -13.29
CA LYS A 142 -24.29 1.66 -12.89
C LYS A 142 -25.24 1.97 -14.04
N PHE A 143 -24.85 2.85 -14.96
CA PHE A 143 -25.78 3.38 -15.97
C PHE A 143 -25.41 3.09 -17.42
N LEU A 144 -24.13 2.81 -17.73
CA LEU A 144 -23.64 2.79 -19.11
C LEU A 144 -23.37 1.40 -19.68
N GLY A 145 -23.97 0.36 -19.10
CA GLY A 145 -24.04 -0.97 -19.73
C GLY A 145 -24.93 -1.00 -20.98
N THR A 146 -25.96 -0.16 -21.03
CA THR A 146 -26.85 0.09 -22.18
C THR A 146 -27.28 1.55 -22.18
N ALA A 147 -27.96 2.03 -23.24
CA ALA A 147 -28.53 3.38 -23.23
C ALA A 147 -29.55 3.56 -22.09
N HIS A 148 -29.39 4.62 -21.30
CA HIS A 148 -30.20 4.99 -20.13
C HIS A 148 -30.77 6.41 -20.32
N ALA A 149 -32.01 6.64 -19.89
CA ALA A 149 -32.64 7.95 -19.95
C ALA A 149 -32.54 8.61 -18.57
N PHE A 150 -31.68 9.62 -18.42
CA PHE A 150 -31.36 10.22 -17.13
C PHE A 150 -32.44 11.18 -16.62
N THR A 151 -32.81 11.07 -15.35
CA THR A 151 -33.74 11.98 -14.66
C THR A 151 -33.14 12.44 -13.33
N GLU A 152 -33.77 13.41 -12.66
CA GLU A 152 -33.33 13.84 -11.32
C GLU A 152 -33.28 12.70 -10.29
N SER A 153 -34.04 11.62 -10.48
CA SER A 153 -33.99 10.46 -9.57
C SER A 153 -32.72 9.62 -9.71
N ASP A 154 -31.90 9.89 -10.73
CA ASP A 154 -30.60 9.24 -10.91
C ASP A 154 -29.48 9.94 -10.13
N SER A 155 -29.77 11.04 -9.42
CA SER A 155 -28.82 11.66 -8.48
C SER A 155 -28.57 10.75 -7.26
N TYR A 156 -27.32 10.64 -6.82
CA TYR A 156 -26.95 9.89 -5.62
C TYR A 156 -25.63 10.38 -5.01
N VAL A 157 -25.40 10.00 -3.75
CA VAL A 157 -24.15 10.27 -3.03
C VAL A 157 -23.61 8.93 -2.53
N PHE A 158 -22.35 8.65 -2.84
CA PHE A 158 -21.58 7.59 -2.21
C PHE A 158 -20.85 8.17 -1.00
N ARG A 159 -20.99 7.49 0.15
CA ARG A 159 -20.29 7.83 1.38
C ARG A 159 -19.35 6.69 1.72
N TYR A 160 -18.05 6.99 1.81
CA TYR A 160 -17.06 6.02 2.21
C TYR A 160 -17.22 5.72 3.70
N ASP A 161 -17.02 4.46 4.08
CA ASP A 161 -17.12 4.02 5.48
C ASP A 161 -15.79 4.27 6.19
N TYR A 162 -15.65 5.48 6.74
CA TYR A 162 -14.49 5.88 7.52
C TYR A 162 -14.52 5.28 8.91
N ALA A 163 -13.34 4.92 9.43
CA ALA A 163 -13.21 4.32 10.76
C ALA A 163 -13.77 5.24 11.86
N PHE A 164 -13.57 6.56 11.72
CA PHE A 164 -13.95 7.55 12.72
C PHE A 164 -14.79 8.66 12.10
N ARG A 165 -15.85 9.04 12.82
CA ARG A 165 -16.70 10.22 12.55
C ARG A 165 -16.12 11.48 13.18
N SER A 166 -15.43 11.35 14.30
CA SER A 166 -14.71 12.44 14.96
C SER A 166 -13.55 11.89 15.79
N ILE A 167 -12.52 12.70 15.94
CA ILE A 167 -11.37 12.43 16.81
C ILE A 167 -11.22 13.62 17.74
N SER A 168 -11.10 13.36 19.04
CA SER A 168 -10.78 14.41 20.02
C SER A 168 -9.40 14.20 20.63
N ILE A 169 -8.70 15.29 20.95
CA ILE A 169 -7.46 15.31 21.72
C ILE A 169 -7.75 16.07 23.00
N ASN A 170 -7.65 15.39 24.15
CA ASN A 170 -7.96 15.96 25.47
C ASN A 170 -9.35 16.65 25.56
N GLY A 171 -10.31 16.18 24.75
CA GLY A 171 -11.69 16.69 24.71
C GLY A 171 -11.96 17.75 23.64
N GLU A 172 -10.94 18.22 22.93
CA GLU A 172 -11.07 19.18 21.83
C GLU A 172 -11.07 18.47 20.47
N ASP A 173 -11.81 18.98 19.49
CA ASP A 173 -11.86 18.39 18.14
C ASP A 173 -10.50 18.51 17.46
N ILE A 174 -9.99 17.43 16.86
CA ILE A 174 -8.72 17.44 16.11
C ILE A 174 -8.75 18.46 14.97
N LEU A 175 -9.94 18.78 14.42
CA LEU A 175 -10.08 19.77 13.35
C LEU A 175 -9.87 21.21 13.82
N ASP A 176 -9.86 21.47 15.12
CA ASP A 176 -9.45 22.76 15.67
C ASP A 176 -7.93 22.93 15.70
N TYR A 177 -7.16 21.85 15.46
CA TYR A 177 -5.71 21.88 15.52
C TYR A 177 -5.09 22.16 14.15
N THR A 178 -4.02 22.97 14.15
CA THR A 178 -3.09 23.09 13.02
C THR A 178 -1.83 22.27 13.31
N VAL A 179 -1.39 21.44 12.37
CA VAL A 179 -0.10 20.74 12.50
C VAL A 179 1.02 21.71 12.16
N VAL A 180 1.90 21.95 13.12
CA VAL A 180 3.03 22.88 12.97
C VAL A 180 4.33 22.10 13.03
N TYR A 181 5.15 22.25 11.99
CA TYR A 181 6.45 21.59 11.88
C TYR A 181 7.49 22.55 11.29
N SER A 182 8.77 22.21 11.38
CA SER A 182 9.83 22.98 10.71
C SER A 182 10.12 22.37 9.34
N GLU A 183 10.02 23.13 8.25
CA GLU A 183 10.45 22.68 6.92
C GLU A 183 11.96 22.41 6.85
N ALA A 184 12.74 23.00 7.76
CA ALA A 184 14.15 22.67 7.92
C ALA A 184 14.37 21.28 8.55
N SER A 185 13.34 20.71 9.18
CA SER A 185 13.33 19.37 9.78
C SER A 185 12.79 18.34 8.78
N ALA A 186 13.68 17.55 8.17
CA ALA A 186 13.25 16.47 7.29
C ALA A 186 12.42 15.41 8.05
N ALA A 187 12.77 15.14 9.30
CA ALA A 187 12.04 14.19 10.13
C ALA A 187 10.69 14.75 10.58
N GLY A 188 10.65 16.00 11.06
CA GLY A 188 9.42 16.67 11.48
C GLY A 188 8.43 16.82 10.34
N GLY A 189 8.88 17.24 9.16
CA GLY A 189 8.03 17.32 7.96
C GLY A 189 7.46 15.97 7.55
N LYS A 190 8.25 14.88 7.67
CA LYS A 190 7.75 13.53 7.40
C LYS A 190 6.66 13.12 8.41
N ILE A 191 6.89 13.31 9.71
CA ILE A 191 5.93 12.94 10.76
C ILE A 191 4.63 13.74 10.61
N ALA A 192 4.71 15.03 10.29
CA ALA A 192 3.54 15.86 10.01
C ALA A 192 2.72 15.34 8.83
N ALA A 193 3.38 14.99 7.72
CA ALA A 193 2.73 14.39 6.56
C ALA A 193 2.08 13.04 6.88
N ASP A 194 2.80 12.15 7.58
CA ASP A 194 2.28 10.84 8.00
C ASP A 194 1.05 10.99 8.90
N LEU A 195 1.04 11.98 9.80
CA LEU A 195 -0.11 12.27 10.67
C LEU A 195 -1.31 12.72 9.85
N SER A 196 -1.13 13.69 8.94
CA SER A 196 -2.23 14.19 8.10
C SER A 196 -2.79 13.09 7.19
N GLU A 197 -1.93 12.23 6.62
CA GLU A 197 -2.36 11.06 5.84
C GLU A 197 -3.15 10.06 6.68
N LYS A 198 -2.70 9.79 7.91
CA LYS A 198 -3.40 8.88 8.83
C LYS A 198 -4.80 9.40 9.18
N ILE A 199 -4.93 10.68 9.50
CA ILE A 199 -6.24 11.29 9.78
C ILE A 199 -7.12 11.29 8.53
N ALA A 200 -6.55 11.55 7.35
CA ALA A 200 -7.26 11.47 6.08
C ALA A 200 -7.82 10.07 5.78
N ASP A 201 -7.04 9.02 6.03
CA ASP A 201 -7.51 7.64 5.85
C ASP A 201 -8.60 7.25 6.84
N LYS A 202 -8.48 7.70 8.10
CA LYS A 202 -9.37 7.29 9.19
C LYS A 202 -10.66 8.11 9.30
N MET A 203 -10.64 9.40 8.94
CA MET A 203 -11.74 10.35 9.13
C MET A 203 -12.14 11.08 7.84
N GLY A 204 -11.37 10.96 6.76
CA GLY A 204 -11.74 11.52 5.47
C GLY A 204 -11.51 13.01 5.32
N VAL A 205 -10.62 13.59 6.14
CA VAL A 205 -10.29 15.02 6.16
C VAL A 205 -8.79 15.22 6.29
N LEU A 206 -8.26 16.28 5.67
CA LEU A 206 -6.86 16.69 5.84
C LEU A 206 -6.76 17.69 6.99
N LEU A 207 -5.72 17.54 7.80
CA LEU A 207 -5.37 18.56 8.80
C LEU A 207 -4.66 19.73 8.12
N ASP A 208 -4.91 20.95 8.61
CA ASP A 208 -4.12 22.12 8.19
C ASP A 208 -2.68 21.93 8.66
N MET A 209 -1.71 22.22 7.79
CA MET A 209 -0.29 22.03 8.08
C MET A 209 0.48 23.29 7.72
N ARG A 210 1.35 23.75 8.63
CA ARG A 210 2.12 24.98 8.43
C ARG A 210 3.56 24.83 8.90
N ASP A 211 4.45 25.57 8.23
CA ASP A 211 5.79 25.78 8.77
C ASP A 211 5.72 26.57 10.09
N VAL A 212 6.62 26.29 11.02
CA VAL A 212 6.69 26.96 12.32
C VAL A 212 6.84 28.48 12.22
N ALA A 213 7.44 29.00 11.13
CA ALA A 213 7.50 30.44 10.87
C ALA A 213 6.13 31.06 10.54
N GLN A 214 5.12 30.24 10.28
CA GLN A 214 3.74 30.62 9.94
C GLN A 214 2.74 30.24 11.04
N SER A 215 3.23 29.76 12.19
CA SER A 215 2.42 29.54 13.40
C SER A 215 1.69 30.83 13.79
N ASP A 216 0.38 30.72 14.03
CA ASP A 216 -0.47 31.82 14.46
C ASP A 216 -0.85 31.75 15.95
N GLY A 217 -0.38 30.72 16.66
CA GLY A 217 -0.61 30.52 18.08
C GLY A 217 -2.04 30.07 18.43
N GLY A 218 -2.76 29.48 17.47
CA GLY A 218 -3.97 28.70 17.72
C GLY A 218 -3.67 27.36 18.44
N LYS A 219 -4.62 26.42 18.44
CA LYS A 219 -4.34 25.07 18.93
C LYS A 219 -3.41 24.37 17.93
N GLU A 220 -2.24 23.93 18.38
CA GLU A 220 -1.23 23.36 17.49
C GLU A 220 -0.82 21.94 17.87
N ILE A 221 -0.62 21.08 16.86
CA ILE A 221 0.13 19.84 16.98
C ILE A 221 1.55 20.13 16.53
N ARG A 222 2.45 20.41 17.48
CA ARG A 222 3.81 20.91 17.23
C ARG A 222 4.78 19.74 17.15
N ILE A 223 5.38 19.52 15.97
CA ILE A 223 6.21 18.35 15.66
C ILE A 223 7.64 18.80 15.37
N GLY A 224 8.60 18.28 16.17
CA GLY A 224 10.02 18.56 15.98
C GLY A 224 10.41 20.02 16.24
N VAL A 225 9.53 20.78 16.90
CA VAL A 225 9.79 22.15 17.34
C VAL A 225 10.44 22.06 18.72
N GLY A 226 11.68 22.50 18.86
CA GLY A 226 12.42 22.50 20.13
C GLY A 226 11.79 23.41 21.20
N ASP A 227 12.54 23.75 22.24
CA ASP A 227 12.11 24.74 23.23
C ASP A 227 11.82 26.13 22.59
N GLU A 228 11.50 27.14 23.40
CA GLU A 228 11.28 28.54 22.97
C GLU A 228 12.46 29.16 22.18
N THR A 229 13.61 28.48 22.09
CA THR A 229 14.79 28.85 21.29
C THR A 229 15.03 27.94 20.08
N GLY A 230 14.16 26.96 19.84
CA GLY A 230 14.23 26.03 18.71
C GLY A 230 15.20 24.86 18.90
N ASN A 231 15.67 24.60 20.13
CA ASN A 231 16.63 23.52 20.39
C ASN A 231 15.94 22.28 20.98
N PRO A 232 16.20 21.06 20.45
CA PRO A 232 15.90 19.82 21.16
C PRO A 232 16.82 19.74 22.39
N VAL A 233 16.26 19.61 23.60
CA VAL A 233 17.02 19.61 24.87
C VAL A 233 17.49 18.19 25.26
N PHE A 234 17.35 17.22 24.35
CA PHE A 234 17.42 15.80 24.65
C PHE A 234 18.68 15.12 24.13
N SER A 235 18.95 13.91 24.64
CA SER A 235 19.95 13.04 24.01
C SER A 235 19.46 12.58 22.62
N ASP A 236 20.37 12.00 21.84
CA ASP A 236 20.11 11.48 20.48
C ASP A 236 18.95 10.48 20.33
N TYR A 237 18.43 9.99 21.46
CA TYR A 237 17.45 8.90 21.53
C TYR A 237 16.17 9.28 22.23
N ASP A 238 16.13 10.39 22.97
CA ASP A 238 14.97 10.70 23.80
C ASP A 238 14.00 11.63 23.07
N TYR A 239 12.72 11.49 23.43
CA TYR A 239 11.66 12.36 22.97
C TYR A 239 10.71 12.69 24.13
N ALA A 240 9.87 13.70 23.92
CA ALA A 240 8.76 14.00 24.80
C ALA A 240 7.48 14.18 23.95
N LEU A 241 6.39 13.57 24.40
CA LEU A 241 5.06 13.73 23.85
C LEU A 241 4.13 14.12 24.99
N TYR A 242 3.62 15.35 24.96
CA TYR A 242 2.85 15.93 26.07
C TYR A 242 1.90 17.01 25.55
N ALA A 243 0.87 17.30 26.34
CA ALA A 243 0.01 18.46 26.13
C ALA A 243 0.57 19.68 26.86
N ASP A 244 0.62 20.84 26.20
CA ASP A 244 1.07 22.11 26.76
C ASP A 244 0.00 23.18 26.54
N GLY A 245 -0.80 23.44 27.58
CA GLY A 245 -2.02 24.24 27.41
C GLY A 245 -2.96 23.57 26.43
N ASP A 246 -3.28 24.27 25.33
CA ASP A 246 -4.16 23.76 24.27
C ASP A 246 -3.39 22.98 23.19
N ASP A 247 -2.05 22.99 23.22
CA ASP A 247 -1.20 22.36 22.21
C ASP A 247 -0.88 20.89 22.54
N LEU A 248 -0.65 20.11 21.49
CA LEU A 248 -0.02 18.81 21.55
C LEU A 248 1.41 18.93 21.04
N VAL A 249 2.40 18.62 21.87
CA VAL A 249 3.81 18.79 21.52
C VAL A 249 4.52 17.45 21.42
N LEU A 250 5.16 17.21 20.27
CA LEU A 250 6.14 16.15 20.05
C LEU A 250 7.52 16.77 19.84
N ASN A 251 8.38 16.69 20.86
CA ASN A 251 9.75 17.18 20.81
C ASN A 251 10.72 16.00 20.77
N ALA A 252 11.55 15.96 19.72
CA ALA A 252 12.56 14.93 19.50
C ALA A 252 13.77 15.56 18.79
N THR A 253 14.96 14.95 18.92
CA THR A 253 16.11 15.39 18.13
C THR A 253 15.93 15.07 16.64
N GLU A 254 16.56 15.85 15.75
CA GLU A 254 16.61 15.56 14.30
C GLU A 254 17.25 14.20 13.95
N LYS A 255 17.86 13.53 14.93
CA LYS A 255 18.42 12.21 14.68
C LYS A 255 17.28 11.24 14.46
N ALA A 256 17.36 10.53 13.34
CA ALA A 256 16.29 9.69 12.83
C ALA A 256 15.75 8.66 13.84
N LEU A 257 16.55 8.23 14.82
CA LEU A 257 16.16 7.21 15.79
C LEU A 257 15.08 7.74 16.76
N ALA A 258 15.38 8.87 17.43
CA ALA A 258 14.42 9.54 18.31
C ALA A 258 13.20 10.03 17.53
N ALA A 259 13.40 10.65 16.36
CA ALA A 259 12.31 11.17 15.56
C ALA A 259 11.38 10.06 15.01
N THR A 260 11.94 8.92 14.60
CA THR A 260 11.12 7.79 14.11
C THR A 260 10.25 7.22 15.22
N ASP A 261 10.83 6.91 16.39
CA ASP A 261 10.05 6.39 17.53
C ASP A 261 9.03 7.43 18.00
N ALA A 262 9.43 8.69 18.15
CA ALA A 262 8.55 9.79 18.50
C ALA A 262 7.34 9.91 17.56
N GLY A 263 7.58 9.83 16.24
CA GLY A 263 6.54 9.82 15.22
C GLY A 263 5.63 8.61 15.33
N GLU A 264 6.18 7.40 15.49
CA GLU A 264 5.39 6.17 15.69
C GLU A 264 4.48 6.28 16.92
N GLN A 265 5.00 6.82 18.03
CA GLN A 265 4.26 6.98 19.28
C GLN A 265 3.15 8.03 19.17
N LEU A 266 3.38 9.12 18.43
CA LEU A 266 2.35 10.10 18.09
C LEU A 266 1.25 9.46 17.23
N LEU A 267 1.63 8.75 16.16
CA LEU A 267 0.68 8.11 15.25
C LEU A 267 -0.13 7.02 15.96
N ALA A 268 0.47 6.29 16.89
CA ALA A 268 -0.19 5.23 17.66
C ALA A 268 -1.36 5.74 18.53
N LEU A 269 -1.35 7.03 18.89
CA LEU A 269 -2.49 7.65 19.57
C LEU A 269 -3.80 7.54 18.76
N PHE A 270 -3.68 7.40 17.43
CA PHE A 270 -4.80 7.39 16.50
C PHE A 270 -5.16 5.98 15.96
N ASP A 271 -4.61 4.92 16.56
CA ASP A 271 -4.90 3.51 16.19
C ASP A 271 -5.98 2.84 17.05
N GLY A 272 -6.55 3.53 18.04
CA GLY A 272 -7.49 2.96 19.00
C GLY A 272 -8.87 2.61 18.42
N ASP A 273 -9.59 1.74 19.13
CA ASP A 273 -10.99 1.43 18.83
C ASP A 273 -11.90 2.60 19.16
N ALA A 274 -12.79 2.97 18.24
CA ALA A 274 -13.76 4.02 18.45
C ALA A 274 -15.08 3.48 19.01
N ALA A 275 -15.55 4.06 20.10
CA ALA A 275 -16.90 3.83 20.59
C ALA A 275 -17.86 4.69 19.75
N ASP A 276 -18.83 4.04 19.08
CA ASP A 276 -19.77 4.70 18.17
C ASP A 276 -19.07 5.59 17.12
N GLY A 277 -17.89 5.21 16.63
CA GLY A 277 -17.13 5.97 15.63
C GLY A 277 -16.51 7.27 16.18
N VAL A 278 -16.46 7.47 17.49
CA VAL A 278 -15.72 8.57 18.13
C VAL A 278 -14.45 8.03 18.78
N LEU A 279 -13.30 8.52 18.33
CA LEU A 279 -12.02 8.25 18.99
C LEU A 279 -11.68 9.38 19.97
N ASN A 280 -11.37 9.02 21.21
CA ASN A 280 -10.94 9.98 22.23
C ASN A 280 -9.48 9.71 22.59
N VAL A 281 -8.61 10.66 22.23
CA VAL A 281 -7.18 10.61 22.53
C VAL A 281 -6.91 11.40 23.80
N SER A 282 -6.24 10.78 24.76
CA SER A 282 -5.79 11.45 25.99
C SER A 282 -4.26 11.55 25.97
N VAL A 283 -3.75 12.78 26.05
CA VAL A 283 -2.32 13.07 26.16
C VAL A 283 -2.04 13.74 27.49
N SER A 284 -1.04 13.22 28.22
CA SER A 284 -0.66 13.76 29.53
C SER A 284 -0.11 15.18 29.42
N THR A 285 -0.47 16.04 30.38
CA THR A 285 0.18 17.34 30.59
C THR A 285 1.52 17.22 31.32
N GLU A 286 1.87 16.03 31.79
CA GLU A 286 3.15 15.78 32.45
C GLU A 286 4.27 15.72 31.41
N PHE A 287 5.17 16.70 31.46
CA PHE A 287 6.39 16.67 30.68
C PHE A 287 7.30 15.55 31.17
N THR A 288 7.28 14.42 30.46
CA THR A 288 8.16 13.29 30.72
C THR A 288 9.04 13.05 29.52
N VAL A 289 10.36 13.09 29.75
CA VAL A 289 11.34 12.64 28.77
C VAL A 289 11.30 11.12 28.71
N ARG A 290 10.98 10.58 27.55
CA ARG A 290 10.93 9.15 27.29
C ARG A 290 12.23 8.74 26.62
N GLU A 291 12.89 7.73 27.17
CA GLU A 291 13.96 7.04 26.47
C GLU A 291 13.34 6.38 25.24
N GLY A 292 13.67 6.89 24.05
CA GLY A 292 13.12 6.34 22.83
C GLY A 292 13.61 4.92 22.60
N ALA A 293 12.84 4.16 21.82
CA ALA A 293 13.29 2.89 21.28
C ALA A 293 14.66 3.14 20.65
N LYS A 294 15.70 2.50 21.20
CA LYS A 294 17.07 2.53 20.66
C LYS A 294 17.10 1.71 19.39
N TYR A 295 16.38 2.19 18.40
CA TYR A 295 16.56 1.75 17.04
C TYR A 295 18.03 1.95 16.73
N SER A 296 18.73 0.88 16.42
CA SER A 296 20.15 0.93 16.19
C SER A 296 20.48 1.43 14.79
N MET A 297 19.47 1.57 13.92
CA MET A 297 19.62 1.93 12.52
C MET A 297 18.75 3.11 12.11
N GLU A 298 19.35 4.07 11.40
CA GLU A 298 18.68 5.18 10.74
C GLU A 298 17.95 4.67 9.49
N PHE A 299 16.64 4.91 9.41
CA PHE A 299 15.88 4.68 8.17
C PHE A 299 16.25 5.75 7.13
N VAL A 300 16.50 5.32 5.90
CA VAL A 300 16.85 6.22 4.78
C VAL A 300 15.74 6.28 3.76
N SER A 301 15.27 5.13 3.27
CA SER A 301 14.18 5.08 2.30
C SER A 301 13.55 3.69 2.24
N ALA A 302 12.33 3.63 1.70
CA ALA A 302 11.67 2.39 1.33
C ALA A 302 11.07 2.55 -0.07
N ARG A 303 11.00 1.46 -0.81
CA ARG A 303 10.21 1.37 -2.04
C ARG A 303 9.47 0.04 -2.10
N ARG A 304 8.25 0.07 -2.63
CA ARG A 304 7.57 -1.15 -3.09
C ARG A 304 8.14 -1.49 -4.46
N SER A 305 9.09 -2.43 -4.48
CA SER A 305 9.81 -2.82 -5.69
C SER A 305 8.94 -3.61 -6.66
N ALA A 306 7.93 -4.35 -6.16
CA ALA A 306 6.98 -5.06 -7.00
C ALA A 306 5.66 -5.38 -6.28
N VAL A 307 4.59 -5.47 -7.07
CA VAL A 307 3.38 -6.23 -6.72
C VAL A 307 3.47 -7.54 -7.48
N VAL A 308 3.65 -8.64 -6.77
CA VAL A 308 3.81 -9.97 -7.39
C VAL A 308 2.45 -10.54 -7.76
N ARG A 309 1.49 -10.38 -6.86
CA ARG A 309 0.06 -10.63 -7.04
C ARG A 309 -0.70 -9.93 -5.93
N GLU A 310 -2.03 -9.97 -5.98
CA GLU A 310 -2.87 -9.50 -4.89
C GLU A 310 -2.46 -10.15 -3.57
N GLY A 311 -2.24 -9.32 -2.55
CA GLY A 311 -1.77 -9.76 -1.24
C GLY A 311 -0.30 -10.23 -1.16
N VAL A 312 0.50 -10.12 -2.23
CA VAL A 312 1.95 -10.49 -2.19
C VAL A 312 2.81 -9.37 -2.78
N ASN A 313 3.60 -8.74 -1.91
CA ASN A 313 4.37 -7.54 -2.21
C ASN A 313 5.85 -7.74 -1.95
N LEU A 314 6.69 -7.08 -2.76
CA LEU A 314 8.12 -6.97 -2.50
C LEU A 314 8.47 -5.53 -2.17
N TYR A 315 9.12 -5.33 -1.04
CA TYR A 315 9.68 -4.07 -0.60
C TYR A 315 11.20 -4.13 -0.52
N GLU A 316 11.82 -2.99 -0.71
CA GLU A 316 13.25 -2.77 -0.48
C GLU A 316 13.41 -1.57 0.44
N PHE A 317 14.14 -1.78 1.54
CA PHE A 317 14.38 -0.80 2.59
C PHE A 317 15.88 -0.52 2.69
N HIS A 318 16.22 0.76 2.82
CA HIS A 318 17.59 1.23 2.97
C HIS A 318 17.73 1.89 4.34
N TYR A 319 18.78 1.51 5.05
CA TYR A 319 19.13 2.03 6.38
C TYR A 319 20.60 2.44 6.42
N LYS A 320 20.99 3.16 7.48
CA LYS A 320 22.37 3.24 7.95
C LYS A 320 22.46 2.65 9.35
N ASN A 321 23.45 1.80 9.59
CA ASN A 321 23.72 1.28 10.93
C ASN A 321 24.39 2.33 11.83
N LYS A 322 24.61 2.01 13.12
CA LYS A 322 25.27 2.90 14.11
C LYS A 322 26.62 3.48 13.65
N SER A 323 27.31 2.84 12.71
CA SER A 323 28.58 3.31 12.14
C SER A 323 28.42 4.12 10.85
N GLY A 324 27.18 4.48 10.48
CA GLY A 324 26.85 5.19 9.24
C GLY A 324 26.97 4.33 7.97
N LYS A 325 27.16 3.01 8.08
CA LYS A 325 27.31 2.13 6.90
C LYS A 325 25.93 1.77 6.35
N PRO A 326 25.77 1.68 5.01
CA PRO A 326 24.51 1.33 4.41
C PRO A 326 24.10 -0.11 4.76
N VAL A 327 22.80 -0.33 4.88
CA VAL A 327 22.17 -1.65 5.02
C VAL A 327 20.98 -1.71 4.08
N ILE A 328 20.86 -2.80 3.31
CA ILE A 328 19.75 -3.02 2.38
C ILE A 328 18.99 -4.27 2.82
N VAL A 329 17.67 -4.13 2.99
CA VAL A 329 16.75 -5.21 3.36
C VAL A 329 15.67 -5.36 2.29
N TYR A 330 15.43 -6.57 1.83
CA TYR A 330 14.35 -6.91 0.91
C TYR A 330 13.32 -7.73 1.67
N ALA A 331 12.03 -7.34 1.60
CA ALA A 331 10.97 -8.03 2.33
C ALA A 331 9.82 -8.40 1.40
N ALA A 332 9.48 -9.69 1.39
CA ALA A 332 8.26 -10.20 0.81
C ALA A 332 7.15 -10.16 1.89
N GLU A 333 6.13 -9.34 1.68
CA GLU A 333 4.91 -9.33 2.49
C GLU A 333 3.87 -10.26 1.85
N ILE A 334 3.25 -11.10 2.66
CA ILE A 334 2.23 -12.08 2.27
C ILE A 334 1.01 -11.88 3.17
N LYS A 335 -0.08 -11.38 2.61
CA LYS A 335 -1.33 -11.18 3.34
C LYS A 335 -2.00 -12.51 3.67
N ALA A 336 -2.64 -12.59 4.83
CA ALA A 336 -3.34 -13.80 5.28
C ALA A 336 -4.41 -14.29 4.28
N ASP A 337 -5.08 -13.33 3.62
CA ASP A 337 -6.15 -13.54 2.64
C ASP A 337 -5.66 -13.67 1.18
N SER A 338 -4.34 -13.62 0.93
CA SER A 338 -3.75 -13.70 -0.42
C SER A 338 -3.99 -15.02 -1.17
N GLY A 339 -4.58 -16.03 -0.50
CA GLY A 339 -4.71 -17.39 -1.02
C GLY A 339 -3.38 -18.13 -1.13
N CYS A 340 -2.33 -17.65 -0.46
CA CYS A 340 -1.03 -18.34 -0.38
C CYS A 340 -0.97 -19.37 0.75
N THR A 341 0.01 -20.26 0.67
CA THR A 341 0.42 -21.19 1.74
C THR A 341 1.94 -21.33 1.75
N PHE A 342 2.48 -21.96 2.80
CA PHE A 342 3.91 -22.14 3.02
C PHE A 342 4.29 -23.61 2.91
N ALA A 343 5.47 -23.91 2.37
CA ALA A 343 5.95 -25.28 2.23
C ALA A 343 7.45 -25.41 2.50
N ALA A 344 7.84 -26.56 3.04
CA ALA A 344 9.24 -26.96 3.11
C ALA A 344 9.76 -27.26 1.71
N GLY A 345 10.71 -26.44 1.25
CA GLY A 345 11.46 -26.65 0.02
C GLY A 345 12.67 -27.54 0.29
N THR A 346 12.83 -28.54 -0.56
CA THR A 346 13.87 -29.57 -0.49
C THR A 346 14.54 -29.70 -1.86
N VAL A 347 15.73 -30.28 -1.89
CA VAL A 347 16.49 -30.50 -3.12
C VAL A 347 15.63 -31.27 -4.14
N ASN A 348 15.52 -30.73 -5.35
CA ASN A 348 14.68 -31.24 -6.44
C ASN A 348 13.19 -31.38 -6.09
N ASP A 349 12.72 -30.68 -5.05
CA ASP A 349 11.39 -30.85 -4.45
C ASP A 349 11.10 -32.31 -4.01
N GLY A 350 12.16 -33.06 -3.70
CA GLY A 350 12.12 -34.46 -3.28
C GLY A 350 11.91 -34.67 -1.78
N TYR A 351 12.02 -35.92 -1.34
CA TYR A 351 11.88 -36.32 0.08
C TYR A 351 13.18 -36.87 0.67
N GLU A 352 14.30 -36.73 -0.05
CA GLU A 352 15.62 -37.15 0.41
C GLU A 352 16.38 -35.98 1.04
N ILE A 353 17.19 -36.29 2.06
CA ILE A 353 17.99 -35.34 2.82
C ILE A 353 19.40 -35.90 3.08
N GLY A 354 20.37 -35.04 3.38
CA GLY A 354 21.78 -35.43 3.58
C GLY A 354 22.47 -35.96 2.32
N ASN A 355 23.50 -36.80 2.47
CA ASN A 355 24.24 -37.45 1.37
C ASN A 355 24.79 -36.51 0.27
N ASN A 356 25.26 -35.33 0.66
CA ASN A 356 25.71 -34.24 -0.23
C ASN A 356 24.60 -33.66 -1.12
N LEU A 357 23.34 -33.78 -0.70
CA LEU A 357 22.22 -33.14 -1.39
C LEU A 357 22.16 -31.66 -1.01
N SER A 358 22.45 -30.81 -1.99
CA SER A 358 22.24 -29.37 -1.89
C SER A 358 21.87 -28.76 -3.23
N GLN A 359 21.12 -27.66 -3.19
CA GLN A 359 20.67 -26.91 -4.36
C GLN A 359 20.56 -25.42 -4.00
N SER A 360 20.70 -24.52 -4.97
CA SER A 360 20.40 -23.11 -4.72
C SER A 360 18.91 -22.94 -4.42
N VAL A 361 18.54 -21.91 -3.65
CA VAL A 361 17.12 -21.58 -3.38
C VAL A 361 16.34 -21.41 -4.70
N LEU A 362 16.96 -20.74 -5.68
CA LEU A 362 16.39 -20.60 -7.03
C LEU A 362 16.17 -21.96 -7.71
N GLY A 363 17.13 -22.89 -7.59
CA GLY A 363 16.99 -24.24 -8.14
C GLY A 363 15.88 -25.04 -7.48
N MET A 364 15.74 -24.97 -6.15
CA MET A 364 14.63 -25.62 -5.43
C MET A 364 13.28 -25.05 -5.85
N ALA A 365 13.17 -23.72 -5.94
CA ALA A 365 11.95 -23.05 -6.40
C ALA A 365 11.60 -23.43 -7.86
N LYS A 366 12.59 -23.51 -8.75
CA LYS A 366 12.40 -24.01 -10.14
C LYS A 366 11.98 -25.48 -10.18
N SER A 367 12.53 -26.32 -9.28
CA SER A 367 12.17 -27.74 -9.20
C SER A 367 10.72 -27.91 -8.74
N ALA A 368 10.29 -27.12 -7.75
CA ALA A 368 8.89 -27.05 -7.32
C ALA A 368 7.96 -26.60 -8.45
N GLN A 369 8.34 -25.56 -9.22
CA GLN A 369 7.59 -25.14 -10.41
C GLN A 369 7.50 -26.25 -11.47
N ALA A 370 8.61 -26.94 -11.73
CA ALA A 370 8.63 -28.07 -12.68
C ALA A 370 7.73 -29.23 -12.23
N ASN A 371 7.53 -29.40 -10.92
CA ASN A 371 6.60 -30.35 -10.33
C ASN A 371 5.17 -29.80 -10.16
N GLY A 372 4.84 -28.69 -10.82
CA GLY A 372 3.48 -28.15 -10.90
C GLY A 372 3.07 -27.22 -9.76
N LYS A 373 4.00 -26.80 -8.88
CA LYS A 373 3.71 -25.86 -7.79
C LYS A 373 3.81 -24.42 -8.28
N ASN A 374 2.85 -23.57 -7.89
CA ASN A 374 2.88 -22.14 -8.24
C ASN A 374 3.65 -21.34 -7.18
N VAL A 375 4.97 -21.21 -7.37
CA VAL A 375 5.87 -20.52 -6.43
C VAL A 375 5.83 -19.01 -6.60
N VAL A 376 5.56 -18.28 -5.52
CA VAL A 376 5.51 -16.80 -5.50
C VAL A 376 6.58 -16.16 -4.61
N CYS A 377 7.22 -16.94 -3.73
CA CYS A 377 8.38 -16.52 -2.96
C CYS A 377 9.19 -17.77 -2.55
N ALA A 378 10.51 -17.67 -2.47
CA ALA A 378 11.36 -18.66 -1.82
C ALA A 378 12.55 -18.02 -1.10
N VAL A 379 12.91 -18.54 0.07
CA VAL A 379 14.05 -18.11 0.87
C VAL A 379 14.80 -19.31 1.43
N ASN A 380 16.10 -19.22 1.66
CA ASN A 380 16.83 -20.27 2.39
C ASN A 380 16.27 -20.47 3.81
N SER A 381 16.39 -21.68 4.38
CA SER A 381 15.88 -21.97 5.74
C SER A 381 16.97 -22.35 6.74
N GLY A 382 17.11 -23.63 7.05
CA GLY A 382 17.84 -24.12 8.21
C GLY A 382 19.35 -24.17 8.01
N PHE A 383 20.05 -24.28 9.13
CA PHE A 383 21.49 -24.55 9.15
C PHE A 383 21.77 -25.99 8.67
N PHE A 384 22.94 -26.18 8.08
CA PHE A 384 23.35 -27.46 7.51
C PHE A 384 24.87 -27.61 7.53
N ALA A 385 25.36 -28.84 7.44
CA ALA A 385 26.78 -29.13 7.37
C ALA A 385 27.40 -28.59 6.07
N ILE A 386 28.12 -27.47 6.10
CA ILE A 386 28.74 -26.87 4.90
C ILE A 386 29.79 -27.79 4.24
N SER A 387 30.38 -28.70 5.02
CA SER A 387 31.33 -29.72 4.56
C SER A 387 30.89 -31.11 5.02
N GLY A 388 31.22 -32.14 4.25
CA GLY A 388 30.74 -33.50 4.52
C GLY A 388 29.41 -33.73 3.84
N ASP A 389 28.49 -34.44 4.48
CA ASP A 389 27.25 -34.94 3.88
C ASP A 389 26.15 -33.89 3.63
N GLN A 390 26.40 -32.60 3.91
CA GLN A 390 25.44 -31.52 3.71
C GLN A 390 24.09 -31.73 4.39
N HIS A 391 24.08 -32.48 5.49
CA HIS A 391 22.87 -32.77 6.24
C HIS A 391 22.34 -31.53 6.96
N GLN A 392 21.02 -31.38 6.97
CA GLN A 392 20.28 -30.39 7.74
C GLN A 392 20.50 -30.59 9.24
N GLU A 393 20.60 -29.51 10.01
CA GLU A 393 20.82 -29.62 11.46
C GLU A 393 19.52 -29.72 12.26
N GLY A 394 18.45 -29.09 11.78
CA GLY A 394 17.14 -29.06 12.45
C GLY A 394 16.03 -29.78 11.69
N VAL A 395 14.81 -29.72 12.24
CA VAL A 395 13.63 -30.44 11.75
C VAL A 395 13.32 -30.19 10.27
N ILE A 396 12.86 -31.23 9.58
CA ILE A 396 12.26 -31.16 8.23
C ILE A 396 10.99 -32.00 8.21
N VAL A 397 9.85 -31.35 8.04
CA VAL A 397 8.55 -31.97 7.74
C VAL A 397 8.08 -31.45 6.39
N LYS A 398 7.74 -32.37 5.47
CA LYS A 398 7.27 -32.04 4.13
C LYS A 398 6.02 -32.86 3.82
N ASP A 399 4.94 -32.18 3.47
CA ASP A 399 3.67 -32.80 3.08
C ASP A 399 3.16 -33.80 4.14
N GLY A 400 3.30 -33.43 5.41
CA GLY A 400 2.93 -34.24 6.58
C GLY A 400 3.90 -35.39 6.90
N LYS A 401 4.96 -35.58 6.10
CA LYS A 401 5.99 -36.60 6.33
C LYS A 401 7.18 -35.99 7.05
N VAL A 402 7.52 -36.58 8.21
CA VAL A 402 8.75 -36.25 8.93
C VAL A 402 9.94 -36.84 8.18
N LEU A 403 10.79 -36.00 7.63
CA LEU A 403 12.04 -36.40 6.96
C LEU A 403 13.20 -36.41 7.96
N TYR A 404 13.20 -35.45 8.89
CA TYR A 404 14.16 -35.38 9.98
C TYR A 404 13.56 -34.67 11.18
N GLN A 405 13.82 -35.17 12.38
CA GLN A 405 13.29 -34.60 13.63
C GLN A 405 14.22 -33.54 14.25
N GLY A 406 15.37 -33.29 13.63
CA GLY A 406 16.46 -32.52 14.23
C GLY A 406 17.25 -33.32 15.26
N SER A 407 18.24 -32.68 15.88
CA SER A 407 19.09 -33.29 16.90
C SER A 407 19.09 -32.44 18.17
N GLY A 408 19.00 -33.06 19.35
CA GLY A 408 19.15 -32.34 20.62
C GLY A 408 20.55 -31.75 20.83
N VAL A 409 21.54 -32.17 20.03
CA VAL A 409 22.88 -31.56 19.99
C VAL A 409 22.84 -30.19 19.31
N TYR A 410 22.03 -30.06 18.27
CA TYR A 410 21.78 -28.83 17.53
C TYR A 410 20.30 -28.47 17.73
N ALA A 411 19.96 -28.08 18.95
CA ALA A 411 18.59 -27.78 19.37
C ALA A 411 18.07 -26.49 18.69
N ARG A 412 17.81 -26.59 17.38
CA ARG A 412 17.37 -25.48 16.54
C ARG A 412 15.90 -25.17 16.78
N GLU A 413 15.60 -23.89 16.81
CA GLU A 413 14.25 -23.34 16.70
C GLU A 413 13.71 -23.53 15.29
N TRP A 414 12.39 -23.49 15.15
CA TRP A 414 11.71 -23.89 13.92
C TRP A 414 10.41 -23.12 13.71
N TRP A 415 9.97 -23.11 12.45
CA TRP A 415 8.61 -22.75 12.08
C TRP A 415 7.91 -23.97 11.51
N GLY A 416 6.59 -23.99 11.56
CA GLY A 416 5.78 -25.02 10.93
C GLY A 416 4.42 -24.52 10.47
N LEU A 417 3.86 -25.19 9.48
CA LEU A 417 2.45 -25.08 9.11
C LEU A 417 1.73 -26.32 9.63
N THR A 418 0.73 -26.14 10.48
CA THR A 418 -0.08 -27.25 10.99
C THR A 418 -1.05 -27.75 9.93
N LYS A 419 -1.61 -28.95 10.14
CA LYS A 419 -2.68 -29.53 9.31
C LYS A 419 -3.97 -28.70 9.33
N SER A 420 -4.20 -27.87 10.35
CA SER A 420 -5.30 -26.91 10.41
C SER A 420 -5.01 -25.62 9.64
N GLY A 421 -3.78 -25.40 9.16
CA GLY A 421 -3.38 -24.24 8.39
C GLY A 421 -2.80 -23.08 9.21
N GLU A 422 -2.48 -23.31 10.49
CA GLU A 422 -1.84 -22.33 11.37
C GLU A 422 -0.31 -22.34 11.20
N ILE A 423 0.30 -21.15 11.17
CA ILE A 423 1.76 -21.03 11.19
C ILE A 423 2.21 -20.89 12.65
N VAL A 424 3.06 -21.81 13.10
CA VAL A 424 3.56 -21.88 14.47
C VAL A 424 5.07 -21.79 14.49
N PHE A 425 5.61 -21.26 15.59
CA PHE A 425 7.04 -21.14 15.86
C PHE A 425 7.33 -21.72 17.25
N GLY A 426 8.48 -22.39 17.40
CA GLY A 426 8.85 -23.01 18.67
C GLY A 426 10.33 -23.35 18.79
N GLU A 427 10.70 -23.78 19.99
CA GLU A 427 12.02 -24.31 20.33
C GLU A 427 12.08 -25.81 20.05
N TYR A 428 13.27 -26.41 20.05
CA TYR A 428 13.47 -27.82 19.72
C TYR A 428 12.54 -28.79 20.48
N TYR A 429 12.31 -28.57 21.78
CA TYR A 429 11.47 -29.46 22.58
C TYR A 429 9.98 -29.32 22.26
N ASP A 430 9.53 -28.19 21.69
CA ASP A 430 8.14 -27.98 21.26
C ASP A 430 7.74 -28.86 20.06
N LEU A 431 8.69 -29.57 19.45
CA LEU A 431 8.45 -30.60 18.43
C LEU A 431 7.93 -31.92 19.01
N TYR A 432 7.97 -32.09 20.33
CA TYR A 432 7.66 -33.33 21.00
C TYR A 432 6.48 -33.18 21.95
N VAL A 433 5.69 -34.24 22.10
CA VAL A 433 4.56 -34.30 23.03
C VAL A 433 5.06 -33.97 24.45
N ASN A 434 4.43 -32.99 25.10
CA ASN A 434 4.80 -32.48 26.43
C ASN A 434 6.29 -32.07 26.57
N GLY A 435 6.95 -31.69 25.47
CA GLY A 435 8.38 -31.33 25.49
C GLY A 435 9.33 -32.52 25.64
N ASN A 436 8.84 -33.77 25.50
CA ASN A 436 9.61 -34.96 25.80
C ASN A 436 9.80 -35.86 24.57
N PRO A 437 11.04 -36.01 24.04
CA PRO A 437 11.31 -36.86 22.89
C PRO A 437 10.90 -38.33 23.05
N LYS A 438 10.70 -38.80 24.28
CA LYS A 438 10.22 -40.16 24.56
C LYS A 438 8.71 -40.31 24.43
N GLU A 439 7.95 -39.22 24.47
CA GLU A 439 6.48 -39.24 24.40
C GLU A 439 5.95 -39.11 22.96
N GLY A 440 6.84 -38.82 22.01
CA GLY A 440 6.54 -38.84 20.58
C GLY A 440 6.77 -37.48 19.91
N PHE A 441 6.99 -37.52 18.61
CA PHE A 441 7.09 -36.32 17.78
C PHE A 441 5.68 -35.86 17.37
N ARG A 442 5.50 -34.55 17.26
CA ARG A 442 4.24 -33.92 16.85
C ARG A 442 3.75 -34.44 15.50
N ASP A 443 2.50 -34.84 15.43
CA ASP A 443 1.87 -35.35 14.22
C ASP A 443 0.93 -34.34 13.55
N ASP A 444 0.80 -33.13 14.10
CA ASP A 444 -0.06 -32.06 13.59
C ASP A 444 0.61 -31.20 12.50
N LEU A 445 1.91 -31.35 12.26
CA LEU A 445 2.65 -30.55 11.27
C LEU A 445 2.44 -31.07 9.84
N MET A 446 2.08 -30.16 8.93
CA MET A 446 2.05 -30.37 7.47
C MET A 446 3.40 -30.01 6.84
N GLN A 447 4.01 -28.92 7.31
CA GLN A 447 5.31 -28.44 6.84
C GLN A 447 6.11 -27.96 8.06
N ALA A 448 7.43 -28.12 8.05
CA ALA A 448 8.32 -27.49 9.01
C ALA A 448 9.75 -27.50 8.49
N THR A 449 10.47 -26.41 8.72
CA THR A 449 11.94 -26.37 8.60
C THR A 449 12.53 -25.58 9.76
N ALA A 450 13.80 -25.82 10.04
CA ALA A 450 14.49 -25.13 11.13
C ALA A 450 15.01 -23.74 10.73
N GLY A 451 15.33 -22.96 11.75
CA GLY A 451 16.11 -21.72 11.69
C GLY A 451 17.22 -21.73 12.75
N ASN A 452 17.49 -20.57 13.33
CA ASN A 452 18.34 -20.39 14.51
C ASN A 452 17.97 -19.08 15.20
N HIS A 453 17.60 -19.15 16.48
CA HIS A 453 17.07 -18.08 17.33
C HIS A 453 15.66 -17.61 16.97
N LEU A 454 14.74 -17.77 17.91
CA LEU A 454 13.52 -16.96 17.95
C LEU A 454 13.91 -15.51 18.28
N LEU A 455 13.35 -14.57 17.53
CA LEU A 455 13.55 -13.14 17.73
C LEU A 455 12.35 -12.53 18.46
N TRP A 456 11.14 -12.99 18.12
CA TRP A 456 9.89 -12.59 18.75
C TRP A 456 9.02 -13.82 18.95
N LYS A 457 8.32 -13.88 20.07
CA LYS A 457 7.42 -14.99 20.40
C LYS A 457 6.18 -14.42 21.07
N ASP A 458 5.03 -14.68 20.48
CA ASP A 458 3.71 -14.29 20.98
C ASP A 458 3.60 -12.78 21.35
N GLY A 459 4.22 -11.93 20.53
CA GLY A 459 4.27 -10.46 20.70
C GLY A 459 5.39 -9.97 21.63
N GLU A 460 6.16 -10.88 22.25
CA GLU A 460 7.24 -10.54 23.17
C GLU A 460 8.62 -10.68 22.55
N LYS A 461 9.52 -9.76 22.93
CA LYS A 461 10.92 -9.76 22.49
C LYS A 461 11.69 -10.89 23.16
N VAL A 462 12.29 -11.77 22.37
CA VAL A 462 13.11 -12.88 22.89
C VAL A 462 14.53 -12.40 23.20
N LYS A 463 15.12 -12.86 24.31
CA LYS A 463 16.53 -12.53 24.59
C LYS A 463 17.43 -13.34 23.66
N ILE A 464 18.26 -12.65 22.88
CA ILE A 464 19.21 -13.30 21.96
C ILE A 464 20.53 -13.55 22.69
N GLU A 465 20.89 -14.81 22.84
CA GLU A 465 22.21 -15.24 23.33
C GLU A 465 22.71 -16.40 22.47
N ASP A 466 23.95 -16.31 21.98
CA ASP A 466 24.59 -17.39 21.23
C ASP A 466 26.01 -17.61 21.77
N PRO A 467 26.40 -18.85 22.14
CA PRO A 467 27.77 -19.15 22.55
C PRO A 467 28.79 -18.82 21.45
N ASP A 468 28.41 -18.93 20.17
CA ASP A 468 29.18 -18.40 19.06
C ASP A 468 28.80 -16.94 18.80
N THR A 469 29.47 -16.05 19.52
CA THR A 469 29.27 -14.60 19.37
C THR A 469 29.50 -14.07 17.94
N ALA A 470 30.19 -14.82 17.07
CA ALA A 470 30.32 -14.43 15.66
C ALA A 470 28.97 -14.48 14.91
N LEU A 471 28.04 -15.34 15.35
CA LEU A 471 26.68 -15.40 14.84
C LEU A 471 25.83 -14.21 15.26
N LEU A 472 26.26 -13.41 16.24
CA LEU A 472 25.57 -12.18 16.66
C LEU A 472 26.00 -10.95 15.87
N ASN A 473 27.21 -10.97 15.30
CA ASN A 473 27.79 -9.85 14.55
C ASN A 473 27.05 -9.56 13.22
N ALA A 474 27.34 -8.41 12.62
CA ALA A 474 26.72 -8.01 11.34
C ALA A 474 27.03 -8.99 10.21
N ASN A 475 25.98 -9.52 9.58
CA ASN A 475 26.04 -10.48 8.49
C ASN A 475 24.85 -10.29 7.53
N PRO A 476 24.87 -10.86 6.31
CA PRO A 476 23.63 -11.12 5.60
C PRO A 476 22.72 -12.00 6.46
N ARG A 477 21.42 -11.69 6.47
CA ARG A 477 20.42 -12.36 7.32
C ARG A 477 19.21 -12.73 6.51
N SER A 478 18.57 -13.83 6.88
CA SER A 478 17.26 -14.22 6.40
C SER A 478 16.35 -14.41 7.62
N CYS A 479 15.10 -13.99 7.52
CA CYS A 479 14.16 -14.06 8.63
C CYS A 479 12.76 -14.36 8.12
N PHE A 480 12.00 -15.13 8.90
CA PHE A 480 10.59 -15.38 8.68
C PHE A 480 9.79 -14.96 9.91
N LEU A 481 8.77 -14.13 9.72
CA LEU A 481 7.89 -13.64 10.77
C LEU A 481 6.41 -13.72 10.38
N THR A 482 5.57 -13.71 11.41
CA THR A 482 4.11 -13.52 11.31
C THR A 482 3.69 -12.33 12.14
N ARG A 483 2.63 -11.66 11.71
CA ARG A 483 1.93 -10.60 12.44
C ARG A 483 0.73 -11.17 13.17
N GLU A 484 0.20 -10.43 14.14
CA GLU A 484 -0.97 -10.85 14.92
C GLU A 484 -2.21 -11.07 14.05
N ASN A 485 -2.37 -10.29 12.97
CA ASN A 485 -3.46 -10.43 12.01
C ASN A 485 -3.34 -11.64 11.06
N GLY A 486 -2.29 -12.46 11.19
CA GLY A 486 -2.02 -13.62 10.34
C GLY A 486 -1.23 -13.32 9.06
N ASP A 487 -0.90 -12.05 8.78
CA ASP A 487 0.04 -11.72 7.70
C ASP A 487 1.42 -12.31 8.00
N ALA A 488 2.18 -12.59 6.96
CA ALA A 488 3.54 -13.09 7.04
C ALA A 488 4.52 -12.17 6.31
N VAL A 489 5.74 -12.08 6.82
CA VAL A 489 6.84 -11.40 6.13
C VAL A 489 8.07 -12.29 6.11
N ILE A 490 8.68 -12.41 4.94
CA ILE A 490 9.99 -13.02 4.78
C ILE A 490 10.93 -11.92 4.34
N PHE A 491 12.03 -11.69 5.07
CA PHE A 491 13.01 -10.70 4.66
C PHE A 491 14.42 -11.25 4.57
N VAL A 492 15.20 -10.65 3.68
CA VAL A 492 16.63 -10.88 3.52
C VAL A 492 17.36 -9.55 3.58
N ALA A 493 18.34 -9.46 4.48
CA ALA A 493 19.31 -8.37 4.50
C ALA A 493 20.58 -8.79 3.77
N ASP A 494 20.98 -7.99 2.79
CA ASP A 494 22.27 -8.15 2.12
C ASP A 494 23.42 -7.74 3.04
N GLY A 495 24.64 -8.23 2.82
CA GLY A 495 25.77 -7.93 3.71
C GLY A 495 27.15 -8.32 3.16
N ARG A 496 28.20 -7.91 3.88
CA ARG A 496 29.62 -8.19 3.57
C ARG A 496 30.14 -7.55 2.27
N TYR A 497 29.55 -6.45 1.81
CA TYR A 497 30.12 -5.64 0.71
C TYR A 497 29.85 -4.14 0.92
N SER A 498 30.46 -3.27 0.12
CA SER A 498 30.39 -1.81 0.33
C SER A 498 28.98 -1.22 0.25
N GLY A 499 28.06 -1.88 -0.45
CA GLY A 499 26.67 -1.43 -0.59
C GLY A 499 25.74 -1.92 0.53
N SER A 500 26.14 -2.91 1.33
CA SER A 500 25.39 -3.32 2.52
C SER A 500 26.31 -3.98 3.55
N ALA A 501 26.31 -3.47 4.78
CA ALA A 501 27.08 -4.02 5.89
C ALA A 501 26.50 -5.35 6.41
N GLY A 502 25.17 -5.55 6.26
CA GLY A 502 24.43 -6.62 6.93
C GLY A 502 23.86 -6.17 8.27
N LEU A 503 23.15 -7.08 8.92
CA LEU A 503 22.50 -6.89 10.21
C LEU A 503 23.17 -7.76 11.28
N THR A 504 23.40 -7.17 12.46
CA THR A 504 23.59 -7.93 13.70
C THR A 504 22.30 -8.67 14.04
N MET A 505 22.37 -9.65 14.95
CA MET A 505 21.15 -10.36 15.36
C MET A 505 20.16 -9.43 16.06
N GLU A 506 20.64 -8.49 16.87
CA GLU A 506 19.80 -7.47 17.53
C GLU A 506 19.15 -6.53 16.50
N GLU A 507 19.90 -6.05 15.50
CA GLU A 507 19.33 -5.27 14.38
C GLU A 507 18.31 -6.08 13.56
N THR A 508 18.49 -7.41 13.45
CA THR A 508 17.52 -8.29 12.76
C THR A 508 16.21 -8.39 13.54
N GLN A 509 16.29 -8.53 14.86
CA GLN A 509 15.13 -8.53 15.76
C GLN A 509 14.40 -7.18 15.74
N GLU A 510 15.15 -6.08 15.68
CA GLU A 510 14.60 -4.74 15.54
C GLU A 510 13.85 -4.55 14.20
N ILE A 511 14.42 -5.02 13.09
CA ILE A 511 13.74 -4.98 11.79
C ILE A 511 12.47 -5.85 11.80
N ALA A 512 12.52 -7.04 12.41
CA ALA A 512 11.33 -7.87 12.55
C ALA A 512 10.21 -7.16 13.32
N MET A 513 10.56 -6.47 14.42
CA MET A 513 9.62 -5.64 15.18
C MET A 513 9.00 -4.53 14.33
N ARG A 514 9.83 -3.76 13.60
CA ARG A 514 9.37 -2.71 12.68
C ARG A 514 8.46 -3.24 11.57
N MET A 515 8.59 -4.51 11.22
CA MET A 515 7.72 -5.19 10.26
C MET A 515 6.46 -5.80 10.90
N GLY A 516 6.22 -5.58 12.19
CA GLY A 516 5.04 -6.02 12.93
C GLY A 516 5.11 -7.45 13.47
N ALA A 517 6.32 -7.96 13.76
CA ALA A 517 6.48 -9.33 14.25
C ALA A 517 5.69 -9.60 15.55
N TYR A 518 4.75 -10.53 15.45
CA TYR A 518 4.16 -11.24 16.59
C TYR A 518 4.99 -12.49 16.91
N ASN A 519 5.37 -13.26 15.89
CA ASN A 519 6.42 -14.27 15.97
C ASN A 519 7.49 -13.99 14.90
N ALA A 520 8.76 -14.22 15.22
CA ALA A 520 9.85 -14.10 14.25
C ALA A 520 10.99 -15.09 14.53
N LEU A 521 11.52 -15.67 13.47
CA LEU A 521 12.61 -16.65 13.50
C LEU A 521 13.71 -16.21 12.54
N ASN A 522 14.94 -16.09 13.06
CA ASN A 522 16.11 -15.96 12.20
C ASN A 522 16.40 -17.30 11.51
N LEU A 523 16.78 -17.24 10.23
CA LEU A 523 17.13 -18.40 9.40
C LEU A 523 18.65 -18.43 9.17
N ASP A 524 19.14 -19.38 8.37
CA ASP A 524 20.54 -19.39 7.94
C ASP A 524 20.88 -18.08 7.20
N GLY A 525 22.11 -17.61 7.38
CA GLY A 525 22.54 -16.30 6.96
C GLY A 525 23.74 -16.33 6.01
N GLY A 526 24.49 -15.23 5.98
CA GLY A 526 25.74 -15.16 5.26
C GLY A 526 25.58 -15.43 3.76
N GLY A 527 26.36 -16.37 3.22
CA GLY A 527 26.30 -16.70 1.79
C GLY A 527 25.02 -17.44 1.38
N SER A 528 24.23 -17.93 2.34
CA SER A 528 22.97 -18.64 2.08
C SER A 528 21.80 -17.68 1.82
N SER A 529 21.87 -16.46 2.35
CA SER A 529 20.82 -15.44 2.26
C SER A 529 20.44 -15.12 0.82
N THR A 530 19.32 -15.70 0.39
CA THR A 530 18.82 -15.63 -0.98
C THR A 530 17.30 -15.53 -0.95
N LEU A 531 16.75 -14.46 -1.51
CA LEU A 531 15.30 -14.27 -1.72
C LEU A 531 15.00 -14.41 -3.22
N VAL A 532 14.03 -15.24 -3.54
CA VAL A 532 13.59 -15.52 -4.91
C VAL A 532 12.12 -15.17 -5.07
N MET A 533 11.80 -14.42 -6.11
CA MET A 533 10.41 -14.08 -6.45
C MET A 533 10.21 -14.11 -7.97
N PRO A 534 8.98 -14.32 -8.47
CA PRO A 534 8.68 -14.18 -9.89
C PRO A 534 8.79 -12.71 -10.32
N THR A 535 9.31 -12.47 -11.52
CA THR A 535 9.40 -11.12 -12.10
C THR A 535 8.72 -11.03 -13.47
N GLY A 536 7.98 -9.94 -13.68
CA GLY A 536 7.29 -9.62 -14.94
C GLY A 536 6.15 -10.59 -15.31
N ALA A 537 5.57 -10.38 -16.48
CA ALA A 537 4.40 -11.14 -16.96
C ALA A 537 4.67 -12.64 -17.24
N SER A 538 5.93 -13.07 -17.23
CA SER A 538 6.34 -14.45 -17.56
C SER A 538 6.36 -15.40 -16.35
N ASN A 539 6.15 -14.90 -15.13
CA ASN A 539 6.32 -15.64 -13.88
C ASN A 539 7.69 -16.32 -13.72
N ALA A 540 8.72 -15.82 -14.41
CA ALA A 540 10.07 -16.34 -14.31
C ALA A 540 10.65 -16.00 -12.92
N LEU A 541 11.13 -17.03 -12.22
CA LEU A 541 11.76 -16.86 -10.90
C LEU A 541 13.15 -16.23 -11.02
N GLN A 542 13.42 -15.23 -10.20
CA GLN A 542 14.69 -14.54 -10.11
C GLN A 542 15.08 -14.28 -8.66
N VAL A 543 16.38 -14.21 -8.40
CA VAL A 543 16.91 -13.72 -7.12
C VAL A 543 16.74 -12.21 -7.09
N VAL A 544 16.11 -11.68 -6.03
CA VAL A 544 15.79 -10.25 -5.92
C VAL A 544 16.80 -9.46 -5.07
N ASN A 545 17.53 -10.13 -4.17
CA ASN A 545 18.63 -9.53 -3.41
C ASN A 545 19.99 -9.67 -4.16
N LYS A 546 21.08 -9.17 -3.57
CA LYS A 546 22.45 -9.31 -4.08
C LYS A 546 23.32 -10.18 -3.15
N PRO A 547 23.23 -11.52 -3.24
CA PRO A 547 24.01 -12.42 -2.39
C PRO A 547 25.51 -12.10 -2.43
N LEU A 548 26.06 -11.64 -1.30
CA LEU A 548 27.45 -11.20 -1.15
C LEU A 548 27.88 -10.13 -2.18
N GLY A 549 26.94 -9.28 -2.61
CA GLY A 549 27.17 -8.22 -3.60
C GLY A 549 27.11 -8.67 -5.07
N ASN A 550 26.80 -9.95 -5.34
CA ASN A 550 26.69 -10.47 -6.70
C ASN A 550 25.28 -10.30 -7.28
N ALA A 551 25.16 -10.16 -8.59
CA ALA A 551 23.89 -9.94 -9.31
C ALA A 551 22.96 -11.18 -9.38
N GLY A 552 22.95 -12.05 -8.36
CA GLY A 552 21.99 -13.15 -8.26
C GLY A 552 22.09 -14.22 -9.35
N VAL A 553 23.22 -14.34 -10.05
CA VAL A 553 23.43 -15.34 -11.11
C VAL A 553 23.50 -16.74 -10.50
N GLU A 554 22.69 -17.67 -11.00
CA GLU A 554 22.49 -19.00 -10.41
C GLU A 554 23.79 -19.77 -10.13
N ALA A 555 24.78 -19.69 -11.04
CA ALA A 555 26.08 -20.36 -10.88
C ALA A 555 26.88 -19.88 -9.66
N ASN A 556 26.59 -18.69 -9.15
CA ASN A 556 27.28 -18.06 -8.02
C ASN A 556 26.49 -18.17 -6.70
N LEU A 557 25.26 -18.73 -6.75
CA LEU A 557 24.44 -18.90 -5.56
C LEU A 557 24.97 -20.07 -4.74
N ARG A 558 25.03 -19.89 -3.42
CA ARG A 558 25.33 -20.98 -2.50
C ARG A 558 24.24 -22.05 -2.63
N LYS A 559 24.68 -23.30 -2.71
CA LYS A 559 23.77 -24.44 -2.53
C LYS A 559 23.51 -24.62 -1.03
N VAL A 560 22.24 -24.72 -0.68
CA VAL A 560 21.74 -24.93 0.68
C VAL A 560 20.97 -26.25 0.73
N ALA A 561 20.68 -26.72 1.93
CA ALA A 561 20.05 -28.03 2.12
C ALA A 561 18.51 -27.96 2.08
N ASP A 562 17.92 -26.80 2.39
CA ASP A 562 16.47 -26.58 2.41
C ASP A 562 16.10 -25.10 2.19
N SER A 563 14.81 -24.86 2.00
CA SER A 563 14.25 -23.52 1.80
C SER A 563 12.82 -23.45 2.33
N ILE A 564 12.30 -22.24 2.50
CA ILE A 564 10.87 -21.97 2.66
C ILE A 564 10.33 -21.56 1.29
N LEU A 565 9.22 -22.16 0.86
CA LEU A 565 8.49 -21.77 -0.35
C LEU A 565 7.15 -21.17 0.05
N VAL A 566 6.74 -20.12 -0.66
CA VAL A 566 5.36 -19.61 -0.63
C VAL A 566 4.69 -19.99 -1.94
N LEU A 567 3.54 -20.66 -1.83
CA LEU A 567 2.81 -21.25 -2.95
C LEU A 567 1.40 -20.66 -3.03
N VAL A 568 0.85 -20.52 -4.24
CA VAL A 568 -0.60 -20.30 -4.41
C VAL A 568 -1.34 -21.61 -4.15
N LYS A 569 -2.43 -21.57 -3.36
CA LYS A 569 -3.27 -22.73 -3.03
C LYS A 569 -3.98 -23.33 -4.24
#